data_AF-A0A1C7MHF5-F1
#
_entry.id   AF-A0A1C7MHF5-F1
#
_cell.length_a   1.000
_cell.length_b   1.000
_cell.length_c   1.000
_cell.angle_alpha   90.00
_cell.angle_beta   90.00
_cell.angle_gamma   90.00
#
_symmetry.space_group_name_H-M   'P 1'
#
loop_
_entity.id
_entity.type
_entity.pdbx_description
1 polymer ?
#
loop_
_entity_poly.entity_id
_entity_poly.type
_entity_poly.pdbx_seq_one_letter_code
_entity_poly.pdbx_strand_id
1 'polypeptide(L)'
;MLEPHMPSLHRDLSEPREPDPTVTRQNHFILMEDLTGRLKYSCVLDLKMGTRQYGMDATLPKKKSQRKKCDRTTSRSLGVRVCGMQVWNHTTQSYVTQDKYKGREVRPEDFPGVLVSFLHDGERLLVYQIPVILTKLYTLARIIFRLKGYRFYGCILDHPSSRSKRGESLERRLDGRAAHDINHDHYPLRRSRSEDLLVGPVADRSSRRHKRGEVQIRLVDFAHTTTGQDWLPYPPPGGETEEVTSGKGYHAEVDPETGLIYARFPPHYPEQPDRGFLFGLMNLAETLERIWNEERIRRIKASRDLPSAMADQLPPLSTDGKEIFDEIFKTPEGEEDFGMIST
;
A
#
# COMPACT_ATOMS: atom_id res chain seq x y z
N MET A 1 59.76 22.86 52.44
CA MET A 1 59.94 22.02 51.25
C MET A 1 58.56 21.54 50.83
N LEU A 2 58.04 22.10 49.75
CA LEU A 2 56.79 21.73 49.09
C LEU A 2 57.19 20.90 47.88
N GLU A 3 56.85 19.62 47.86
CA GLU A 3 56.88 18.82 46.62
C GLU A 3 55.42 18.65 46.13
N PRO A 4 55.14 18.89 44.84
CA PRO A 4 53.79 18.82 44.29
C PRO A 4 53.42 17.38 43.91
N HIS A 5 52.27 16.91 44.39
CA HIS A 5 51.67 15.64 43.97
C HIS A 5 51.06 15.84 42.56
N MET A 6 51.61 15.15 41.55
CA MET A 6 51.00 15.08 40.22
C MET A 6 49.65 14.33 40.28
N PRO A 7 48.63 14.76 39.53
CA PRO A 7 47.41 13.97 39.35
C PRO A 7 47.66 12.81 38.37
N SER A 8 47.32 11.59 38.78
CA SER A 8 47.38 10.42 37.90
C SER A 8 46.30 10.52 36.81
N LEU A 9 46.73 10.41 35.55
CA LEU A 9 45.87 10.15 34.41
C LEU A 9 45.12 8.83 34.61
N HIS A 10 43.86 8.89 35.04
CA HIS A 10 42.94 7.77 34.86
C HIS A 10 42.55 7.71 33.39
N ARG A 11 43.14 6.73 32.72
CA ARG A 11 42.85 6.29 31.36
C ARG A 11 41.49 5.59 31.39
N ASP A 12 40.43 6.27 30.99
CA ASP A 12 39.12 5.65 30.79
C ASP A 12 39.20 4.66 29.63
N LEU A 13 39.46 3.40 29.98
CA LEU A 13 39.14 2.26 29.14
C LEU A 13 37.64 2.06 29.27
N SER A 14 36.88 2.52 28.28
CA SER A 14 35.45 2.28 28.17
C SER A 14 35.19 0.77 28.03
N GLU A 15 34.93 0.11 29.15
CA GLU A 15 34.30 -1.21 29.15
C GLU A 15 32.92 -1.14 28.49
N PRO A 16 32.50 -2.18 27.76
CA PRO A 16 31.15 -2.23 27.20
C PRO A 16 30.14 -2.25 28.35
N ARG A 17 29.32 -1.19 28.45
CA ARG A 17 28.18 -1.10 29.37
C ARG A 17 27.33 -2.36 29.22
N GLU A 18 27.30 -3.21 30.25
CA GLU A 18 26.35 -4.32 30.29
C GLU A 18 24.91 -3.74 30.28
N PRO A 19 24.01 -4.32 29.48
CA PRO A 19 22.63 -3.85 29.41
C PRO A 19 21.95 -4.03 30.77
N ASP A 20 21.42 -2.94 31.31
CA ASP A 20 20.69 -2.89 32.58
C ASP A 20 19.55 -3.94 32.58
N PRO A 21 19.57 -4.93 33.49
CA PRO A 21 18.58 -6.01 33.55
C PRO A 21 17.16 -5.54 33.92
N THR A 22 16.97 -4.26 34.23
CA THR A 22 15.65 -3.68 34.56
C THR A 22 14.85 -3.21 33.34
N VAL A 23 15.46 -3.16 32.14
CA VAL A 23 14.76 -2.72 30.91
C VAL A 23 13.95 -3.88 30.33
N THR A 24 12.69 -4.00 30.75
CA THR A 24 11.71 -4.84 30.06
C THR A 24 11.48 -4.30 28.65
N ARG A 25 11.64 -5.13 27.61
CA ARG A 25 11.32 -4.75 26.22
C ARG A 25 9.89 -4.19 26.14
N GLN A 26 9.77 -2.88 25.96
CA GLN A 26 8.50 -2.23 25.67
C GLN A 26 8.17 -2.42 24.18
N ASN A 27 7.08 -3.13 23.89
CA ASN A 27 6.58 -3.30 22.53
C ASN A 27 5.53 -2.21 22.27
N HIS A 28 5.75 -1.40 21.23
CA HIS A 28 4.80 -0.39 20.78
C HIS A 28 3.88 -0.98 19.70
N PHE A 29 2.58 -0.71 19.81
CA PHE A 29 1.57 -1.18 18.86
C PHE A 29 0.72 -0.01 18.38
N ILE A 30 0.34 -0.04 17.10
CA ILE A 30 -0.63 0.89 16.52
C ILE A 30 -1.94 0.12 16.34
N LEU A 31 -2.99 0.54 17.03
CA LEU A 31 -4.34 0.01 16.83
C LEU A 31 -4.96 0.64 15.58
N MET A 32 -5.38 -0.18 14.63
CA MET A 32 -5.96 0.24 13.36
C MET A 32 -7.31 -0.44 13.12
N GLU A 33 -8.11 0.13 12.21
CA GLU A 33 -9.36 -0.50 11.78
C GLU A 33 -9.10 -1.85 11.08
N ASP A 34 -9.94 -2.85 11.37
CA ASP A 34 -9.97 -4.10 10.60
C ASP A 34 -10.82 -3.90 9.34
N LEU A 35 -10.14 -3.90 8.18
CA LEU A 35 -10.75 -3.72 6.87
C LEU A 35 -11.63 -4.91 6.46
N THR A 36 -11.39 -6.09 7.04
CA THR A 36 -12.01 -7.36 6.67
C THR A 36 -13.07 -7.83 7.67
N GLY A 37 -13.04 -7.35 8.91
CA GLY A 37 -13.80 -7.89 10.04
C GLY A 37 -15.33 -7.88 9.88
N ARG A 38 -15.88 -7.08 8.95
CA ARG A 38 -17.33 -7.04 8.64
C ARG A 38 -17.73 -7.87 7.42
N LEU A 39 -16.76 -8.51 6.76
CA LEU A 39 -16.96 -9.25 5.51
C LEU A 39 -17.12 -10.73 5.79
N LYS A 40 -18.17 -11.34 5.23
CA LYS A 40 -18.36 -12.80 5.34
C LYS A 40 -17.29 -13.57 4.55
N TYR A 41 -16.97 -13.08 3.36
CA TYR A 41 -15.99 -13.66 2.45
C TYR A 41 -15.15 -12.54 1.85
N SER A 42 -14.09 -12.13 2.55
CA SER A 42 -13.19 -11.06 2.11
C SER A 42 -12.31 -11.53 0.95
N CYS A 43 -12.19 -10.73 -0.10
CA CYS A 43 -11.32 -11.02 -1.24
C CYS A 43 -10.20 -9.98 -1.31
N VAL A 44 -9.00 -10.31 -0.86
CA VAL A 44 -7.90 -9.35 -0.69
C VAL A 44 -6.90 -9.48 -1.85
N LEU A 45 -6.41 -8.36 -2.39
CA LEU A 45 -5.29 -8.33 -3.33
C LEU A 45 -4.23 -7.35 -2.86
N ASP A 46 -3.16 -7.90 -2.30
CA ASP A 46 -2.01 -7.13 -1.85
C ASP A 46 -1.07 -6.85 -3.04
N LEU A 47 -0.87 -5.57 -3.34
CA LEU A 47 0.05 -5.06 -4.36
C LEU A 47 1.19 -4.30 -3.69
N LYS A 48 2.41 -4.39 -4.20
CA LYS A 48 3.49 -3.46 -3.82
C LYS A 48 3.72 -2.46 -4.93
N MET A 49 3.49 -1.19 -4.61
CA MET A 49 3.63 -0.05 -5.52
C MET A 49 5.05 0.51 -5.51
N GLY A 50 5.48 1.08 -6.63
CA GLY A 50 6.76 1.75 -6.80
C GLY A 50 7.84 0.89 -7.47
N THR A 51 8.69 1.55 -8.25
CA THR A 51 9.90 1.01 -8.90
C THR A 51 11.11 0.93 -7.96
N ARG A 52 11.06 1.65 -6.83
CA ARG A 52 12.02 1.60 -5.73
C ARG A 52 11.35 1.07 -4.47
N GLN A 53 12.00 0.13 -3.77
CA GLN A 53 11.40 -0.65 -2.66
C GLN A 53 12.31 -0.72 -1.42
N TYR A 54 13.24 0.22 -1.30
CA TYR A 54 14.11 0.37 -0.14
C TYR A 54 14.04 1.82 0.36
N GLY A 55 13.93 1.96 1.68
CA GLY A 55 13.93 3.24 2.39
C GLY A 55 15.28 3.95 2.35
N MET A 56 15.34 5.13 2.96
CA MET A 56 16.54 5.98 2.94
C MET A 56 17.66 5.47 3.85
N ASP A 57 17.28 4.82 4.94
CA ASP A 57 18.11 4.23 5.99
C ASP A 57 18.41 2.74 5.75
N ALA A 58 18.12 2.24 4.54
CA ALA A 58 18.38 0.85 4.21
C ALA A 58 19.90 0.54 4.28
N THR A 59 20.24 -0.64 4.79
CA THR A 59 21.63 -1.13 4.68
C THR A 59 21.98 -1.47 3.23
N LEU A 60 23.27 -1.46 2.87
CA LEU A 60 23.74 -1.85 1.54
C LEU A 60 23.22 -3.24 1.09
N PRO A 61 23.26 -4.30 1.93
CA PRO A 61 22.68 -5.59 1.58
C PRO A 61 21.17 -5.52 1.35
N LYS A 62 20.44 -4.74 2.16
CA LYS A 62 18.99 -4.56 2.01
C LYS A 62 18.67 -3.88 0.68
N LYS A 63 19.32 -2.76 0.35
CA LYS A 63 19.19 -2.08 -0.95
C LYS A 63 19.45 -3.05 -2.10
N LYS A 64 20.56 -3.79 -2.07
CA LYS A 64 20.90 -4.79 -3.10
C LYS A 64 19.80 -5.85 -3.25
N SER A 65 19.28 -6.37 -2.14
CA SER A 65 18.20 -7.37 -2.17
C SER A 65 16.89 -6.84 -2.74
N GLN A 66 16.52 -5.59 -2.41
CA GLN A 66 15.28 -4.97 -2.87
C GLN A 66 15.37 -4.61 -4.35
N ARG A 67 16.52 -4.10 -4.81
CA ARG A 67 16.77 -3.88 -6.25
C ARG A 67 16.65 -5.18 -7.03
N LYS A 68 17.33 -6.25 -6.59
CA LYS A 68 17.22 -7.57 -7.23
C LYS A 68 15.78 -8.08 -7.31
N LYS A 69 14.95 -7.82 -6.29
CA LYS A 69 13.52 -8.17 -6.34
C LYS A 69 12.75 -7.29 -7.32
N CYS A 70 13.00 -5.99 -7.35
CA CYS A 70 12.35 -5.09 -8.31
C CYS A 70 12.69 -5.52 -9.74
N ASP A 71 13.97 -5.76 -10.02
CA ASP A 71 14.48 -6.14 -11.34
C ASP A 71 13.88 -7.45 -11.87
N ARG A 72 13.60 -8.41 -10.98
CA ARG A 72 13.07 -9.73 -11.34
C ARG A 72 11.53 -9.81 -11.30
N THR A 73 10.83 -8.71 -11.07
CA THR A 73 9.37 -8.71 -10.95
C THR A 73 8.76 -7.59 -11.78
N THR A 74 7.45 -7.58 -11.88
CA THR A 74 6.69 -6.51 -12.55
C THR A 74 6.90 -5.14 -11.92
N SER A 75 7.51 -5.02 -10.74
CA SER A 75 7.81 -3.70 -10.16
C SER A 75 8.76 -2.86 -11.00
N ARG A 76 9.72 -3.48 -11.71
CA ARG A 76 10.63 -2.73 -12.59
C ARG A 76 9.89 -2.21 -13.82
N SER A 77 9.05 -3.02 -14.45
CA SER A 77 8.41 -2.70 -15.73
C SER A 77 7.06 -2.00 -15.60
N LEU A 78 6.26 -2.33 -14.58
CA LEU A 78 4.90 -1.82 -14.37
C LEU A 78 4.79 -0.91 -13.15
N GLY A 79 5.83 -0.75 -12.33
CA GLY A 79 5.74 0.00 -11.07
C GLY A 79 4.83 -0.64 -10.02
N VAL A 80 4.38 -1.88 -10.23
CA VAL A 80 3.50 -2.62 -9.31
C VAL A 80 3.78 -4.12 -9.39
N ARG A 81 3.70 -4.83 -8.26
CA ARG A 81 3.77 -6.32 -8.22
C ARG A 81 2.81 -6.91 -7.20
N VAL A 82 2.39 -8.15 -7.43
CA VAL A 82 1.54 -8.91 -6.51
C VAL A 82 2.37 -9.39 -5.31
N CYS A 83 1.87 -9.14 -4.10
CA CYS A 83 2.48 -9.59 -2.85
C CYS A 83 1.59 -10.55 -2.06
N GLY A 84 0.30 -10.60 -2.37
CA GLY A 84 -0.62 -11.61 -1.89
C GLY A 84 -1.95 -11.48 -2.60
N MET A 85 -2.70 -12.57 -2.66
CA MET A 85 -4.06 -12.55 -3.14
C MET A 85 -4.84 -13.65 -2.43
N GLN A 86 -6.09 -13.36 -2.06
CA GLN A 86 -7.03 -14.33 -1.54
C GLN A 86 -8.41 -14.00 -2.12
N VAL A 87 -9.01 -14.95 -2.83
CA VAL A 87 -10.31 -14.74 -3.50
C VAL A 87 -11.25 -15.88 -3.13
N TRP A 88 -12.46 -15.54 -2.71
CA TRP A 88 -13.52 -16.50 -2.49
C TRP A 88 -14.12 -16.96 -3.81
N ASN A 89 -14.07 -18.27 -4.07
CA ASN A 89 -14.73 -18.89 -5.21
C ASN A 89 -16.10 -19.44 -4.78
N HIS A 90 -17.16 -18.88 -5.34
CA HIS A 90 -18.54 -19.25 -5.02
C HIS A 90 -18.91 -20.66 -5.52
N THR A 91 -18.34 -21.09 -6.63
CA THR A 91 -18.61 -22.41 -7.21
C THR A 91 -18.02 -23.51 -6.33
N THR A 92 -16.77 -23.35 -5.89
CA THR A 92 -16.08 -24.35 -5.06
C THR A 92 -16.28 -24.16 -3.56
N GLN A 93 -16.91 -23.06 -3.14
CA GLN A 93 -17.07 -22.66 -1.74
C GLN A 93 -15.73 -22.67 -0.98
N SER A 94 -14.67 -22.18 -1.61
CA SER A 94 -13.32 -22.20 -1.06
C SER A 94 -12.50 -20.98 -1.47
N TYR A 95 -11.41 -20.71 -0.73
CA TYR A 95 -10.48 -19.64 -1.08
C TYR A 95 -9.41 -20.12 -2.05
N VAL A 96 -9.17 -19.31 -3.08
CA VAL A 96 -7.99 -19.39 -3.93
C VAL A 96 -6.97 -18.36 -3.44
N THR A 97 -5.77 -18.82 -3.10
CA THR A 97 -4.72 -17.95 -2.56
C THR A 97 -3.47 -17.94 -3.42
N GLN A 98 -2.89 -16.76 -3.58
CA GLN A 98 -1.57 -16.55 -4.16
C GLN A 98 -0.69 -15.87 -3.12
N ASP A 99 0.44 -16.50 -2.78
CA ASP A 99 1.38 -15.91 -1.84
C ASP A 99 2.39 -14.97 -2.53
N LYS A 100 3.24 -14.34 -1.72
CA LYS A 100 4.31 -13.45 -2.19
C LYS A 100 5.37 -14.12 -3.07
N TYR A 101 5.49 -15.44 -3.05
CA TYR A 101 6.48 -16.14 -3.87
C TYR A 101 5.94 -16.34 -5.27
N LYS A 102 4.71 -16.84 -5.39
CA LYS A 102 3.97 -16.89 -6.66
C LYS A 102 3.80 -15.50 -7.25
N GLY A 103 3.52 -14.48 -6.44
CA GLY A 103 3.45 -13.08 -6.89
C GLY A 103 4.74 -12.55 -7.51
N ARG A 104 5.91 -13.09 -7.14
CA ARG A 104 7.21 -12.73 -7.74
C ARG A 104 7.51 -13.46 -9.05
N GLU A 105 6.74 -14.47 -9.39
CA GLU A 105 6.88 -15.24 -10.62
C GLU A 105 5.99 -14.69 -11.74
N VAL A 106 5.02 -13.84 -11.38
CA VAL A 106 4.15 -13.13 -12.34
C VAL A 106 5.01 -12.28 -13.27
N ARG A 107 4.85 -12.52 -14.58
CA ARG A 107 5.46 -11.72 -15.63
C ARG A 107 4.54 -10.57 -16.05
N PRO A 108 5.05 -9.51 -16.69
CA PRO A 108 4.23 -8.39 -17.12
C PRO A 108 3.04 -8.81 -18.01
N GLU A 109 3.25 -9.80 -18.88
CA GLU A 109 2.22 -10.39 -19.74
C GLU A 109 1.12 -11.13 -18.96
N ASP A 110 1.44 -11.71 -17.80
CA ASP A 110 0.52 -12.49 -16.97
C ASP A 110 -0.23 -11.62 -15.94
N PHE A 111 0.25 -10.41 -15.67
CA PHE A 111 -0.34 -9.48 -14.70
C PHE A 111 -1.85 -9.24 -14.92
N PRO A 112 -2.37 -9.07 -16.15
CA PRO A 112 -3.81 -8.92 -16.38
C PRO A 112 -4.61 -10.15 -15.92
N GLY A 113 -4.05 -11.36 -16.12
CA GLY A 113 -4.65 -12.61 -15.68
C GLY A 113 -4.83 -12.67 -14.16
N VAL A 114 -3.91 -12.06 -13.40
CA VAL A 114 -4.05 -11.95 -11.94
C VAL A 114 -5.22 -11.03 -11.57
N LEU A 115 -5.35 -9.86 -12.20
CA LEU A 115 -6.48 -8.95 -11.93
C LEU A 115 -7.82 -9.55 -12.36
N VAL A 116 -7.85 -10.29 -13.48
CA VAL A 116 -9.04 -11.07 -13.88
C VAL A 116 -9.38 -12.11 -12.82
N SER A 117 -8.41 -12.88 -12.36
CA SER A 117 -8.60 -13.89 -11.31
C SER A 117 -9.12 -13.28 -10.01
N PHE A 118 -8.61 -12.10 -9.65
CA PHE A 118 -9.06 -11.34 -8.50
C PHE A 118 -10.52 -10.88 -8.61
N LEU A 119 -10.91 -10.41 -9.79
CA LEU A 119 -12.27 -9.94 -10.07
C LEU A 119 -13.23 -11.08 -10.47
N HIS A 120 -12.83 -12.34 -10.36
CA HIS A 120 -13.66 -13.49 -10.72
C HIS A 120 -14.30 -14.11 -9.47
N ASP A 121 -15.62 -14.28 -9.47
CA ASP A 121 -16.35 -14.87 -8.31
C ASP A 121 -16.41 -16.41 -8.34
N GLY A 122 -15.83 -17.04 -9.36
CA GLY A 122 -15.87 -18.48 -9.61
C GLY A 122 -16.89 -18.89 -10.67
N GLU A 123 -17.81 -18.00 -11.04
CA GLU A 123 -18.79 -18.19 -12.10
C GLU A 123 -18.58 -17.20 -13.24
N ARG A 124 -18.29 -15.94 -12.91
CA ARG A 124 -18.13 -14.84 -13.86
C ARG A 124 -17.14 -13.78 -13.40
N LEU A 125 -16.68 -13.00 -14.37
CA LEU A 125 -15.93 -11.78 -14.13
C LEU A 125 -16.86 -10.67 -13.61
N LEU A 126 -16.54 -10.10 -12.45
CA LEU A 126 -17.23 -8.96 -11.83
C LEU A 126 -16.82 -7.64 -12.49
N VAL A 127 -16.92 -7.58 -13.82
CA VAL A 127 -16.45 -6.47 -14.67
C VAL A 127 -17.02 -5.10 -14.27
N TYR A 128 -18.23 -5.08 -13.70
CA TYR A 128 -18.90 -3.87 -13.20
C TYR A 128 -18.14 -3.16 -12.06
N GLN A 129 -17.17 -3.84 -11.43
CA GLN A 129 -16.30 -3.23 -10.42
C GLN A 129 -15.21 -2.35 -11.04
N ILE A 130 -14.81 -2.61 -12.28
CA ILE A 130 -13.68 -1.93 -12.92
C ILE A 130 -13.89 -0.40 -12.97
N PRO A 131 -15.04 0.15 -13.40
CA PRO A 131 -15.24 1.60 -13.40
C PRO A 131 -15.09 2.21 -12.01
N VAL A 132 -15.62 1.54 -10.97
CA VAL A 132 -15.52 2.01 -9.57
C VAL A 132 -14.07 2.00 -9.09
N ILE A 133 -13.32 0.96 -9.44
CA ILE A 133 -11.89 0.85 -9.12
C ILE A 133 -11.11 1.97 -9.82
N LEU A 134 -11.35 2.20 -11.12
CA LEU A 134 -10.69 3.24 -11.89
C LEU A 134 -10.91 4.63 -11.31
N THR A 135 -12.15 5.01 -10.98
CA THR A 135 -12.44 6.29 -10.33
C THR A 135 -11.64 6.46 -9.03
N LYS A 136 -11.52 5.40 -8.23
CA LYS A 136 -10.73 5.41 -6.99
C LYS A 136 -9.23 5.52 -7.26
N LEU A 137 -8.72 4.83 -8.27
CA LEU A 137 -7.31 4.92 -8.68
C LEU A 137 -6.96 6.32 -9.20
N TYR A 138 -7.82 6.94 -10.03
CA TYR A 138 -7.61 8.30 -10.51
C TYR A 138 -7.66 9.34 -9.38
N THR A 139 -8.59 9.15 -8.42
CA THR A 139 -8.66 10.00 -7.23
C THR A 139 -7.40 9.85 -6.37
N LEU A 140 -6.95 8.61 -6.17
CA LEU A 140 -5.71 8.33 -5.46
C LEU A 140 -4.49 8.94 -6.17
N ALA A 141 -4.39 8.82 -7.48
CA ALA A 141 -3.32 9.43 -8.27
C ALA A 141 -3.26 10.95 -8.05
N ARG A 142 -4.42 11.64 -8.05
CA ARG A 142 -4.50 13.08 -7.74
C ARG A 142 -4.02 13.41 -6.33
N ILE A 143 -4.34 12.58 -5.34
CA ILE A 143 -3.88 12.78 -3.96
C ILE A 143 -2.36 12.62 -3.90
N ILE A 144 -1.82 11.52 -4.43
CA ILE A 144 -0.37 11.23 -4.42
C ILE A 144 0.40 12.30 -5.19
N PHE A 145 -0.12 12.78 -6.32
CA PHE A 145 0.49 13.85 -7.11
C PHE A 145 0.61 15.17 -6.34
N ARG A 146 -0.31 15.45 -5.41
CA ARG A 146 -0.27 16.65 -4.56
C ARG A 146 0.66 16.49 -3.34
N LEU A 147 1.00 15.27 -2.95
CA LEU A 147 1.89 14.97 -1.83
C LEU A 147 3.36 15.06 -2.26
N LYS A 148 3.80 16.28 -2.59
CA LYS A 148 5.21 16.61 -2.82
C LYS A 148 6.01 16.36 -1.53
N GLY A 149 7.24 15.83 -1.64
CA GLY A 149 8.01 15.40 -0.47
C GLY A 149 7.79 13.93 -0.09
N TYR A 150 6.60 13.38 -0.34
CA TYR A 150 6.24 12.06 0.16
C TYR A 150 6.82 10.93 -0.70
N ARG A 151 7.37 9.88 -0.06
CA ARG A 151 7.79 8.65 -0.74
C ARG A 151 7.21 7.42 -0.07
N PHE A 152 6.61 6.54 -0.87
CA PHE A 152 5.84 5.39 -0.41
C PHE A 152 6.57 4.10 -0.83
N TYR A 153 7.36 3.52 0.07
CA TYR A 153 8.09 2.29 -0.22
C TYR A 153 7.31 1.05 0.27
N GLY A 154 6.55 0.43 -0.63
CA GLY A 154 5.97 -0.91 -0.43
C GLY A 154 4.50 -0.99 -0.02
N CYS A 155 3.71 0.04 -0.31
CA CYS A 155 2.29 0.13 0.07
C CYS A 155 1.35 -0.71 -0.81
N ILE A 156 0.15 -0.99 -0.26
CA ILE A 156 -0.76 -2.09 -0.62
C ILE A 156 -2.22 -1.64 -0.80
N LEU A 157 -2.97 -2.29 -1.72
CA LEU A 157 -4.41 -2.12 -2.01
C LEU A 157 -5.27 -3.31 -1.47
N ASP A 158 -6.60 -3.19 -1.35
CA ASP A 158 -7.51 -4.25 -0.85
C ASP A 158 -8.88 -4.25 -1.62
N HIS A 159 -9.77 -5.23 -1.38
CA HIS A 159 -11.15 -5.31 -1.91
C HIS A 159 -12.13 -6.11 -1.01
N PRO A 160 -13.41 -5.69 -0.94
CA PRO A 160 -14.51 -6.53 -0.45
C PRO A 160 -15.40 -7.17 -1.54
N SER A 161 -15.68 -8.48 -1.42
CA SER A 161 -16.69 -9.21 -2.23
C SER A 161 -17.87 -9.72 -1.38
N SER A 162 -19.02 -10.07 -2.01
CA SER A 162 -20.32 -10.28 -1.34
C SER A 162 -21.21 -11.46 -1.80
N ARG A 163 -22.05 -11.92 -0.84
CA ARG A 163 -23.37 -12.63 -0.88
C ARG A 163 -23.43 -14.17 -1.05
N SER A 164 -23.92 -14.85 0.00
CA SER A 164 -25.30 -15.35 0.20
C SER A 164 -25.30 -16.60 1.12
N LYS A 165 -26.45 -16.79 1.78
CA LYS A 165 -26.82 -17.75 2.84
C LYS A 165 -26.05 -17.63 4.16
N ARG A 166 -26.81 -17.19 5.16
CA ARG A 166 -26.52 -17.33 6.59
C ARG A 166 -26.16 -18.79 6.86
N GLY A 167 -25.01 -19.00 7.49
CA GLY A 167 -24.48 -20.31 7.87
C GLY A 167 -23.31 -20.08 8.80
N GLU A 168 -23.64 -20.09 10.08
CA GLU A 168 -22.80 -20.32 11.26
C GLU A 168 -21.56 -19.44 11.44
N SER A 169 -21.81 -18.26 12.01
CA SER A 169 -20.83 -17.59 12.87
C SER A 169 -20.67 -18.44 14.14
N LEU A 170 -19.44 -18.95 14.35
CA LEU A 170 -18.98 -19.56 15.58
C LEU A 170 -18.76 -18.45 16.63
N GLU A 171 -19.83 -17.81 17.05
CA GLU A 171 -19.82 -16.90 18.19
C GLU A 171 -21.19 -16.96 18.88
N ARG A 172 -21.36 -18.00 19.69
CA ARG A 172 -22.18 -17.97 20.90
C ARG A 172 -21.97 -19.27 21.69
N ARG A 173 -21.01 -19.21 22.61
CA ARG A 173 -21.02 -20.02 23.82
C ARG A 173 -20.20 -19.33 24.90
N LEU A 174 -20.59 -18.11 25.22
CA LEU A 174 -20.37 -17.51 26.54
C LEU A 174 -21.70 -16.86 26.92
N ASP A 175 -22.62 -17.70 27.39
CA ASP A 175 -23.81 -17.23 28.07
C ASP A 175 -23.42 -16.63 29.42
N GLY A 176 -23.81 -15.37 29.60
CA GLY A 176 -24.50 -14.90 30.79
C GLY A 176 -23.68 -14.77 32.07
N ARG A 177 -23.36 -13.52 32.42
CA ARG A 177 -23.81 -12.92 33.69
C ARG A 177 -23.60 -11.39 33.71
N ALA A 178 -24.65 -10.73 34.17
CA ALA A 178 -24.74 -9.37 34.70
C ALA A 178 -24.52 -8.20 33.72
N ALA A 179 -25.66 -7.59 33.35
CA ALA A 179 -25.75 -6.22 32.91
C ALA A 179 -25.15 -5.27 33.97
N HIS A 180 -24.24 -4.40 33.55
CA HIS A 180 -24.02 -3.13 34.20
C HIS A 180 -23.91 -2.04 33.15
N ASP A 181 -24.81 -1.09 33.29
CA ASP A 181 -24.96 0.13 32.51
C ASP A 181 -23.68 0.97 32.66
N ILE A 182 -22.84 1.03 31.62
CA ILE A 182 -21.75 2.00 31.52
C ILE A 182 -21.91 2.72 30.19
N ASN A 183 -22.44 3.94 30.32
CA ASN A 183 -22.50 4.95 29.30
C ASN A 183 -21.06 5.33 28.91
N HIS A 184 -20.49 4.65 27.91
CA HIS A 184 -19.29 5.14 27.23
C HIS A 184 -19.74 5.94 26.03
N ASP A 185 -19.58 7.26 26.13
CA ASP A 185 -19.50 8.16 25.00
C ASP A 185 -18.42 7.61 24.04
N HIS A 186 -18.86 6.82 23.06
CA HIS A 186 -18.04 6.47 21.92
C HIS A 186 -17.81 7.77 21.15
N TYR A 187 -16.73 8.47 21.45
CA TYR A 187 -16.16 9.44 20.52
C TYR A 187 -15.70 8.64 19.30
N PRO A 188 -16.39 8.72 18.14
CA PRO A 188 -15.88 8.08 16.94
C PRO A 188 -14.54 8.73 16.61
N LEU A 189 -13.50 7.92 16.40
CA LEU A 189 -12.20 8.39 15.94
C LEU A 189 -12.41 9.36 14.77
N ARG A 190 -11.91 10.58 14.91
CA ARG A 190 -12.12 11.67 13.96
C ARG A 190 -11.57 11.27 12.59
N ARG A 191 -12.44 11.08 11.60
CA ARG A 191 -12.08 10.65 10.24
C ARG A 191 -11.28 11.75 9.52
N SER A 192 -10.30 11.32 8.71
CA SER A 192 -9.43 12.23 7.95
C SER A 192 -10.13 12.69 6.67
N ARG A 193 -9.83 13.92 6.21
CA ARG A 193 -10.34 14.52 4.96
C ARG A 193 -10.14 13.65 3.71
N SER A 194 -9.13 12.77 3.70
CA SER A 194 -8.88 11.85 2.59
C SER A 194 -9.97 10.78 2.45
N GLU A 195 -10.63 10.40 3.54
CA GLU A 195 -11.74 9.45 3.52
C GLU A 195 -13.03 10.07 2.94
N ASP A 196 -13.20 11.38 3.06
CA ASP A 196 -14.28 12.13 2.40
C ASP A 196 -14.04 12.23 0.89
N LEU A 197 -12.79 12.35 0.44
CA LEU A 197 -12.45 12.36 -0.99
C LEU A 197 -12.64 10.99 -1.65
N LEU A 198 -12.32 9.90 -0.95
CA LEU A 198 -12.42 8.54 -1.49
C LEU A 198 -13.82 7.92 -1.36
N VAL A 199 -14.64 8.38 -0.41
CA VAL A 199 -15.91 7.73 -0.06
C VAL A 199 -17.11 8.73 0.05
N GLY A 200 -16.90 10.06 -0.03
CA GLY A 200 -17.94 11.13 -0.10
C GLY A 200 -18.36 11.77 1.24
N PRO A 201 -19.05 12.93 1.31
CA PRO A 201 -19.36 13.65 2.56
C PRO A 201 -20.24 12.90 3.57
N VAL A 202 -20.05 13.16 4.87
CA VAL A 202 -20.76 12.51 6.02
C VAL A 202 -22.29 12.67 5.96
N ALA A 203 -22.80 13.84 5.56
CA ALA A 203 -24.24 14.13 5.50
C ALA A 203 -25.01 13.19 4.55
N ASP A 204 -24.30 12.57 3.61
CA ASP A 204 -24.84 11.67 2.59
C ASP A 204 -24.75 10.19 2.99
N ARG A 205 -24.19 9.89 4.18
CA ARG A 205 -23.88 8.53 4.66
C ARG A 205 -24.69 8.03 5.83
N SER A 206 -25.40 8.87 6.58
CA SER A 206 -26.21 8.43 7.75
C SER A 206 -27.34 7.44 7.40
N SER A 207 -27.64 7.27 6.10
CA SER A 207 -28.58 6.28 5.55
C SER A 207 -27.93 5.18 4.69
N ARG A 208 -26.62 5.24 4.40
CA ARG A 208 -25.97 4.28 3.50
C ARG A 208 -25.49 3.05 4.26
N ARG A 209 -26.35 2.03 4.36
CA ARG A 209 -25.88 0.63 4.39
C ARG A 209 -24.80 0.47 3.31
N HIS A 210 -23.60 0.00 3.67
CA HIS A 210 -22.55 -0.32 2.69
C HIS A 210 -23.17 -1.06 1.51
N LYS A 211 -23.00 -0.51 0.31
CA LYS A 211 -23.62 -1.08 -0.89
C LYS A 211 -22.96 -2.43 -1.14
N ARG A 212 -23.78 -3.43 -1.38
CA ARG A 212 -23.33 -4.80 -1.63
C ARG A 212 -22.34 -4.81 -2.81
N GLY A 213 -21.15 -5.38 -2.59
CA GLY A 213 -20.08 -5.43 -3.59
C GLY A 213 -19.25 -4.13 -3.68
N GLU A 214 -19.23 -3.30 -2.64
CA GLU A 214 -18.36 -2.12 -2.63
C GLU A 214 -16.88 -2.50 -2.55
N VAL A 215 -16.08 -2.06 -3.53
CA VAL A 215 -14.60 -2.18 -3.52
C VAL A 215 -13.99 -1.13 -2.59
N GLN A 216 -13.01 -1.47 -1.75
CA GLN A 216 -12.31 -0.50 -0.89
C GLN A 216 -10.82 -0.48 -1.20
N ILE A 217 -10.31 0.67 -1.63
CA ILE A 217 -8.89 0.88 -1.84
C ILE A 217 -8.33 1.63 -0.63
N ARG A 218 -7.34 1.05 0.03
CA ARG A 218 -6.59 1.66 1.13
C ARG A 218 -5.11 1.69 0.75
N LEU A 219 -4.34 2.54 1.42
CA LEU A 219 -2.88 2.45 1.45
C LEU A 219 -2.52 1.94 2.85
N VAL A 220 -1.69 0.91 2.90
CA VAL A 220 -1.13 0.39 4.16
C VAL A 220 0.38 0.23 4.03
N ASP A 221 1.05 -0.14 5.13
CA ASP A 221 2.51 -0.30 5.22
C ASP A 221 3.28 1.01 5.01
N PHE A 222 3.18 1.93 5.98
CA PHE A 222 3.88 3.22 5.98
C PHE A 222 5.23 3.21 6.71
N ALA A 223 5.73 2.04 7.12
CA ALA A 223 6.90 1.92 7.98
C ALA A 223 8.19 2.52 7.39
N HIS A 224 8.26 2.63 6.06
CA HIS A 224 9.37 3.26 5.35
C HIS A 224 8.93 4.47 4.54
N THR A 225 7.77 5.05 4.84
CA THR A 225 7.31 6.27 4.17
C THR A 225 8.06 7.49 4.68
N THR A 226 8.38 8.41 3.78
CA THR A 226 9.05 9.67 4.12
C THR A 226 8.15 10.83 3.73
N THR A 227 8.27 11.97 4.41
CA THR A 227 7.48 13.18 4.15
C THR A 227 8.32 14.30 3.49
N GLY A 228 9.63 14.09 3.37
CA GLY A 228 10.56 15.00 2.70
C GLY A 228 11.26 15.94 3.66
N GLN A 229 10.68 16.21 4.82
CA GLN A 229 11.23 17.05 5.89
C GLN A 229 11.69 16.25 7.12
N ASP A 230 11.53 14.93 7.08
CA ASP A 230 11.76 13.99 8.16
C ASP A 230 13.15 13.34 8.13
N TRP A 231 14.09 13.90 7.36
CA TRP A 231 15.44 13.37 7.21
C TRP A 231 16.46 14.46 6.87
N LEU A 232 17.73 14.16 7.14
CA LEU A 232 18.87 15.00 6.82
C LEU A 232 19.79 14.30 5.80
N PRO A 233 20.47 15.05 4.91
CA PRO A 233 21.54 14.49 4.09
C PRO A 233 22.63 13.86 4.96
N TYR A 234 23.18 12.74 4.51
CA TYR A 234 24.21 12.03 5.28
C TYR A 234 25.41 12.94 5.56
N PRO A 235 25.91 13.01 6.81
CA PRO A 235 26.92 13.97 7.21
C PRO A 235 28.28 13.62 6.57
N PRO A 236 29.19 14.59 6.43
CA PRO A 236 30.55 14.32 6.01
C PRO A 236 31.27 13.39 7.02
N PRO A 237 32.32 12.67 6.59
CA PRO A 237 33.06 11.76 7.47
C PRO A 237 33.56 12.49 8.73
N GLY A 238 33.14 12.04 9.91
CA GLY A 238 33.50 12.63 11.21
C GLY A 238 32.39 13.36 11.95
N GLY A 239 31.16 13.42 11.42
CA GLY A 239 29.99 13.90 12.17
C GLY A 239 29.57 12.93 13.29
N GLU A 240 29.13 13.48 14.42
CA GLU A 240 28.53 12.68 15.50
C GLU A 240 27.18 12.14 15.04
N THR A 241 26.97 10.83 15.17
CA THR A 241 25.70 10.18 14.87
C THR A 241 25.32 9.27 16.03
N GLU A 242 24.02 9.19 16.32
CA GLU A 242 23.48 8.23 17.26
C GLU A 242 22.79 7.09 16.51
N GLU A 243 23.10 5.85 16.87
CA GLU A 243 22.49 4.68 16.23
C GLU A 243 21.16 4.31 16.90
N VAL A 244 20.09 4.31 16.13
CA VAL A 244 18.78 3.82 16.58
C VAL A 244 18.51 2.46 15.96
N THR A 245 18.39 1.43 16.79
CA THR A 245 18.15 0.06 16.32
C THR A 245 16.90 0.03 15.46
N SER A 246 17.10 -0.24 14.18
CA SER A 246 16.04 -0.26 13.17
C SER A 246 15.70 -1.70 12.81
N GLY A 247 14.50 -1.92 12.26
CA GLY A 247 14.03 -3.26 11.88
C GLY A 247 14.99 -4.00 10.93
N LYS A 248 14.78 -5.32 10.76
CA LYS A 248 15.71 -6.19 10.02
C LYS A 248 16.13 -5.64 8.64
N GLY A 249 17.42 -5.31 8.53
CA GLY A 249 18.07 -4.80 7.31
C GLY A 249 18.05 -3.28 7.13
N TYR A 250 17.60 -2.55 8.14
CA TYR A 250 17.67 -1.09 8.22
C TYR A 250 18.58 -0.70 9.37
N HIS A 251 19.23 0.46 9.23
CA HIS A 251 20.12 1.01 10.24
C HIS A 251 19.99 2.54 10.14
N ALA A 252 19.14 3.08 11.01
CA ALA A 252 18.92 4.51 11.13
C ALA A 252 19.99 5.11 12.03
N GLU A 253 20.71 6.05 11.46
CA GLU A 253 21.56 6.98 12.19
C GLU A 253 20.78 8.27 12.31
N VAL A 254 20.76 8.86 13.50
CA VAL A 254 20.05 10.11 13.76
C VAL A 254 21.02 11.21 14.17
N ASP A 255 20.61 12.43 13.88
CA ASP A 255 21.25 13.63 14.37
C ASP A 255 20.90 13.84 15.86
N PRO A 256 21.89 13.93 16.77
CA PRO A 256 21.63 14.05 18.21
C PRO A 256 20.86 15.32 18.60
N GLU A 257 20.99 16.40 17.83
CA GLU A 257 20.34 17.68 18.15
C GLU A 257 18.87 17.70 17.71
N THR A 258 18.61 17.27 16.47
CA THR A 258 17.27 17.35 15.86
C THR A 258 16.45 16.07 15.99
N GLY A 259 17.10 14.93 16.25
CA GLY A 259 16.50 13.60 16.25
C GLY A 259 16.09 13.10 14.85
N LEU A 260 16.48 13.81 13.78
CA LEU A 260 16.14 13.45 12.40
C LEU A 260 17.06 12.35 11.87
N ILE A 261 16.51 11.48 11.03
CA ILE A 261 17.25 10.36 10.44
C ILE A 261 18.16 10.86 9.31
N TYR A 262 19.42 10.42 9.30
CA TYR A 262 20.33 10.62 8.19
C TYR A 262 20.00 9.67 7.03
N ALA A 263 19.66 10.25 5.87
CA ALA A 263 19.33 9.51 4.68
C ALA A 263 20.60 8.99 3.97
N ARG A 264 20.93 7.71 4.18
CA ARG A 264 21.99 7.02 3.44
C ARG A 264 21.71 6.95 1.94
N PHE A 265 20.43 6.83 1.57
CA PHE A 265 19.93 6.80 0.20
C PHE A 265 18.76 7.78 0.05
N PRO A 266 19.00 9.09 -0.11
CA PRO A 266 17.92 10.05 -0.24
C PRO A 266 17.07 9.80 -1.50
N PRO A 267 15.82 10.31 -1.55
CA PRO A 267 15.06 10.34 -2.79
C PRO A 267 15.80 11.19 -3.84
N HIS A 268 15.80 10.77 -5.10
CA HIS A 268 16.49 11.55 -6.16
C HIS A 268 15.84 12.94 -6.38
N TYR A 269 14.53 13.05 -6.14
CA TYR A 269 13.74 14.25 -6.44
C TYR A 269 12.84 14.64 -5.26
N PRO A 270 13.39 14.97 -4.08
CA PRO A 270 12.63 15.06 -2.82
C PRO A 270 11.40 15.97 -2.93
N GLU A 271 11.50 17.11 -3.59
CA GLU A 271 10.39 18.08 -3.74
C GLU A 271 9.32 17.68 -4.77
N GLN A 272 9.49 16.55 -5.46
CA GLN A 272 8.54 16.05 -6.46
C GLN A 272 7.60 15.01 -5.83
N PRO A 273 6.42 14.74 -6.41
CA PRO A 273 5.58 13.63 -5.98
C PRO A 273 6.24 12.26 -6.26
N ASP A 274 5.71 11.20 -5.64
CA ASP A 274 6.20 9.85 -5.86
C ASP A 274 5.80 9.31 -7.24
N ARG A 275 6.61 9.62 -8.26
CA ARG A 275 6.39 9.18 -9.64
C ARG A 275 6.48 7.67 -9.82
N GLY A 276 7.25 6.96 -8.98
CA GLY A 276 7.32 5.50 -9.02
C GLY A 276 5.99 4.87 -8.60
N PHE A 277 5.38 5.41 -7.55
CA PHE A 277 4.03 5.02 -7.12
C PHE A 277 2.98 5.35 -8.17
N LEU A 278 3.00 6.58 -8.71
CA LEU A 278 2.09 7.02 -9.76
C LEU A 278 2.19 6.17 -11.03
N PHE A 279 3.40 5.77 -11.42
CA PHE A 279 3.62 4.87 -12.55
C PHE A 279 2.97 3.49 -12.32
N GLY A 280 3.01 2.99 -11.09
CA GLY A 280 2.28 1.78 -10.69
C GLY A 280 0.76 1.93 -10.82
N LEU A 281 0.20 3.08 -10.39
CA LEU A 281 -1.23 3.34 -10.53
C LEU A 281 -1.67 3.45 -11.99
N MET A 282 -0.85 4.09 -12.83
CA MET A 282 -1.11 4.23 -14.26
C MET A 282 -1.21 2.87 -14.94
N ASN A 283 -0.18 2.03 -14.80
CA ASN A 283 -0.17 0.68 -15.40
C ASN A 283 -1.30 -0.21 -14.86
N LEU A 284 -1.65 -0.07 -13.58
CA LEU A 284 -2.79 -0.79 -12.99
C LEU A 284 -4.12 -0.34 -13.62
N ALA A 285 -4.33 0.98 -13.78
CA ALA A 285 -5.51 1.53 -14.42
C ALA A 285 -5.61 1.09 -15.90
N GLU A 286 -4.53 1.21 -16.66
CA GLU A 286 -4.48 0.77 -18.07
C GLU A 286 -4.78 -0.72 -18.23
N THR A 287 -4.26 -1.54 -17.31
CA THR A 287 -4.54 -2.98 -17.32
C THR A 287 -6.03 -3.26 -17.08
N LEU A 288 -6.66 -2.55 -16.15
CA LEU A 288 -8.10 -2.67 -15.87
C LEU A 288 -8.96 -2.18 -17.04
N GLU A 289 -8.57 -1.07 -17.68
CA GLU A 289 -9.23 -0.57 -18.90
C GLU A 289 -9.16 -1.60 -20.04
N ARG A 290 -8.00 -2.23 -20.24
CA ARG A 290 -7.84 -3.32 -21.21
C ARG A 290 -8.78 -4.49 -20.89
N ILE A 291 -8.83 -4.94 -19.63
CA ILE A 291 -9.73 -6.03 -19.21
C ILE A 291 -11.19 -5.70 -19.51
N TRP A 292 -11.65 -4.48 -19.20
CA TRP A 292 -13.01 -4.04 -19.54
C TRP A 292 -13.27 -4.11 -21.04
N ASN A 293 -12.35 -3.58 -21.86
CA ASN A 293 -12.52 -3.53 -23.31
C ASN A 293 -12.52 -4.92 -23.94
N GLU A 294 -11.65 -5.82 -23.49
CA GLU A 294 -11.63 -7.21 -23.92
C GLU A 294 -12.93 -7.93 -23.57
N GLU A 295 -13.43 -7.76 -22.35
CA GLU A 295 -14.72 -8.33 -21.92
C GLU A 295 -15.89 -7.73 -22.71
N ARG A 296 -15.88 -6.42 -22.97
CA ARG A 296 -16.88 -5.76 -23.81
C ARG A 296 -16.91 -6.37 -25.22
N ILE A 297 -15.75 -6.52 -25.86
CA ILE A 297 -15.66 -7.16 -27.19
C ILE A 297 -16.15 -8.60 -27.14
N ARG A 298 -15.78 -9.36 -26.10
CA ARG A 298 -16.23 -10.75 -25.90
C ARG A 298 -17.75 -10.84 -25.83
N ARG A 299 -18.40 -9.97 -25.05
CA ARG A 299 -19.87 -9.94 -24.94
C ARG A 299 -20.55 -9.50 -26.22
N ILE A 300 -19.99 -8.52 -26.95
CA ILE A 300 -20.51 -8.13 -28.28
C ILE A 300 -20.51 -9.33 -29.22
N LYS A 301 -19.39 -10.07 -29.30
CA LYS A 301 -19.30 -11.28 -30.13
C LYS A 301 -20.32 -12.34 -29.72
N ALA A 302 -20.43 -12.64 -28.42
CA ALA A 302 -21.40 -13.62 -27.92
C ALA A 302 -22.86 -13.25 -28.26
N SER A 303 -23.21 -11.96 -28.26
CA SER A 303 -24.57 -11.53 -28.60
C SER A 303 -24.95 -11.71 -30.07
N ARG A 304 -23.97 -11.86 -30.97
CA ARG A 304 -24.22 -12.18 -32.38
C ARG A 304 -24.65 -13.63 -32.55
N ASP A 305 -24.13 -14.52 -31.71
CA ASP A 305 -24.41 -15.96 -31.75
C ASP A 305 -25.67 -16.31 -30.93
N LEU A 306 -25.91 -15.58 -29.83
CA LEU A 306 -27.03 -15.80 -28.91
C LEU A 306 -27.75 -14.46 -28.62
N PRO A 307 -28.94 -14.21 -29.22
CA PRO A 307 -29.68 -12.96 -29.02
C PRO A 307 -30.04 -12.66 -27.56
N SER A 308 -30.15 -13.68 -26.70
CA SER A 308 -30.38 -13.51 -25.26
C SER A 308 -29.22 -12.83 -24.52
N ALA A 309 -27.99 -12.88 -25.06
CA ALA A 309 -26.80 -12.25 -24.48
C ALA A 309 -26.71 -10.73 -24.76
N MET A 310 -27.69 -10.13 -25.45
CA MET A 310 -27.77 -8.67 -25.61
C MET A 310 -27.96 -7.94 -24.28
N ALA A 311 -28.58 -8.58 -23.28
CA ALA A 311 -28.79 -7.98 -21.96
C ALA A 311 -27.48 -7.78 -21.18
N ASP A 312 -26.42 -8.51 -21.53
CA ASP A 312 -25.13 -8.47 -20.82
C ASP A 312 -24.13 -7.48 -21.43
N GLN A 313 -24.52 -6.72 -22.45
CA GLN A 313 -23.62 -5.77 -23.12
C GLN A 313 -23.05 -4.73 -22.16
N LEU A 314 -21.78 -4.37 -22.40
CA LEU A 314 -21.11 -3.33 -21.63
C LEU A 314 -21.04 -2.02 -22.42
N PRO A 315 -21.35 -0.88 -21.78
CA PRO A 315 -21.17 0.43 -22.42
C PRO A 315 -19.67 0.71 -22.64
N PRO A 316 -19.34 1.74 -23.45
CA PRO A 316 -18.01 2.33 -23.42
C PRO A 316 -17.61 2.68 -21.99
N LEU A 317 -16.33 2.45 -21.65
CA LEU A 317 -15.81 2.78 -20.34
C LEU A 317 -15.68 4.31 -20.22
N SER A 318 -16.18 4.89 -19.13
CA SER A 318 -15.81 6.26 -18.79
C SER A 318 -14.34 6.28 -18.34
N THR A 319 -13.56 7.17 -18.95
CA THR A 319 -12.17 7.45 -18.59
C THR A 319 -12.05 8.79 -17.87
N ASP A 320 -13.14 9.29 -17.27
CA ASP A 320 -13.14 10.56 -16.55
C ASP A 320 -12.17 10.47 -15.37
N GLY A 321 -11.16 11.34 -15.37
CA GLY A 321 -10.12 11.32 -14.37
C GLY A 321 -8.78 10.79 -14.86
N LYS A 322 -8.74 10.12 -16.01
CA LYS A 322 -7.51 9.55 -16.60
C LYS A 322 -6.51 10.63 -17.01
N GLU A 323 -6.97 11.83 -17.33
CA GLU A 323 -6.16 12.99 -17.71
C GLU A 323 -5.09 13.35 -16.67
N ILE A 324 -5.24 12.92 -15.41
CA ILE A 324 -4.19 13.08 -14.41
C ILE A 324 -2.88 12.39 -14.82
N PHE A 325 -2.94 11.24 -15.49
CA PHE A 325 -1.73 10.55 -15.94
C PHE A 325 -1.08 11.27 -17.12
N ASP A 326 -1.87 11.93 -17.96
CA ASP A 326 -1.36 12.79 -19.01
C ASP A 326 -0.64 14.01 -18.42
N GLU A 327 -1.22 14.65 -17.39
CA GLU A 327 -0.58 15.75 -16.65
C GLU A 327 0.75 15.32 -15.99
N ILE A 328 0.84 14.07 -15.53
CA ILE A 328 2.04 13.56 -14.85
C ILE A 328 3.12 13.14 -15.84
N PHE A 329 2.75 12.38 -16.87
CA PHE A 329 3.67 11.60 -17.71
C PHE A 329 3.74 12.06 -19.17
N LYS A 330 2.96 13.05 -19.63
CA LYS A 330 3.13 13.60 -20.98
C LYS A 330 3.82 14.95 -20.96
N THR A 331 4.73 15.16 -21.89
CA THR A 331 5.32 16.48 -22.16
C THR A 331 4.30 17.39 -22.86
N PRO A 332 4.54 18.71 -22.91
CA PRO A 332 3.72 19.63 -23.71
C PRO A 332 3.64 19.28 -25.20
N GLU A 333 4.62 18.54 -25.70
CA GLU A 333 4.70 18.05 -27.09
C GLU A 333 3.98 16.70 -27.28
N GLY A 334 3.47 16.10 -26.21
CA GLY A 334 2.71 14.84 -26.22
C GLY A 334 3.56 13.57 -26.13
N GLU A 335 4.85 13.68 -25.84
CA GLU A 335 5.75 12.53 -25.65
C GLU A 335 5.66 12.00 -24.21
N GLU A 336 5.88 10.69 -24.02
CA GLU A 336 5.90 10.07 -22.69
C GLU A 336 7.21 10.39 -21.94
N ASP A 337 7.12 11.06 -20.80
CA ASP A 337 8.24 11.39 -19.90
C ASP A 337 8.22 10.58 -18.61
N PHE A 338 9.04 9.54 -18.60
CA PHE A 338 9.33 8.72 -17.43
C PHE A 338 10.58 9.17 -16.65
N GLY A 339 11.24 10.27 -17.05
CA GLY A 339 12.59 10.72 -16.65
C GLY A 339 12.82 11.06 -15.18
N MET A 340 11.80 10.89 -14.35
CA MET A 340 11.83 11.20 -12.92
C MET A 340 11.33 10.02 -12.05
N ILE A 341 11.16 8.83 -12.64
CA ILE A 341 10.87 7.60 -11.90
C ILE A 341 12.10 7.19 -11.09
N SER A 342 11.97 7.06 -9.78
CA SER A 342 13.07 6.58 -8.93
C SER A 342 13.34 5.09 -9.22
N THR A 343 14.52 4.77 -9.77
CA THR A 343 14.90 3.42 -10.21
C THR A 343 15.66 2.56 -9.19
#